data_AF-A0A353M2J6-F1
#
_entry.id   AF-A0A353M2J6-F1
#
_cell.length_a   1.000
_cell.length_b   1.000
_cell.length_c   1.000
_cell.angle_alpha   90.00
_cell.angle_beta   90.00
_cell.angle_gamma   90.00
#
_symmetry.space_group_name_H-M   'P 1'
#
loop_
_entity.id
_entity.type
_entity.pdbx_description
1 polymer ?
#
loop_
_entity_poly.entity_id
_entity_poly.type
_entity_poly.pdbx_seq_one_letter_code
_entity_poly.pdbx_strand_id
1 'polypeptide(L)'
;TLEYIPGDTYADLTEAMTSAKAEALSCWLVQYHGIAGCLRGDVNLRNFLWTGQACVGVDFEDPPIPGPVEIDMGKIIAFGVTYEPSLTEKKAWCARLLLEAFLRTGADYELIRDAYLEEILAINRRRAAVSVDVEKATLFFAALIRKEVYEMTTKKHEPSLLEQVAAIASKWKNRPDMLIPVLHEVQAVAGNCIPKEVAQTVAEEMRIPLAQIYSAATFYSFFSLERRGKILIWLCKT
;
A
#
# COMPACT_ATOMS: atom_id res chain seq x y z
N THR A 1 1.63 -31.84 -19.72
CA THR A 1 0.81 -31.65 -20.94
C THR A 1 0.35 -30.22 -20.95
N LEU A 2 0.48 -29.51 -22.07
CA LEU A 2 -0.06 -28.15 -22.19
C LEU A 2 -1.59 -28.26 -22.27
N GLU A 3 -2.27 -27.63 -21.33
CA GLU A 3 -3.73 -27.57 -21.29
C GLU A 3 -4.19 -26.25 -21.89
N TYR A 4 -5.16 -26.31 -22.81
CA TYR A 4 -5.74 -25.12 -23.41
C TYR A 4 -6.86 -24.58 -22.52
N ILE A 5 -6.75 -23.32 -22.12
CA ILE A 5 -7.77 -22.63 -21.33
C ILE A 5 -8.49 -21.65 -22.28
N PRO A 6 -9.78 -21.86 -22.60
CA PRO A 6 -10.54 -20.92 -23.41
C PRO A 6 -10.87 -19.65 -22.63
N GLY A 7 -10.79 -18.49 -23.28
CA GLY A 7 -11.16 -17.22 -22.68
C GLY A 7 -10.60 -16.01 -23.43
N ASP A 8 -11.20 -14.85 -23.19
CA ASP A 8 -10.68 -13.57 -23.69
C ASP A 8 -9.61 -13.04 -22.75
N THR A 9 -8.55 -12.43 -23.29
CA THR A 9 -7.57 -11.75 -22.43
C THR A 9 -8.17 -10.49 -21.84
N TYR A 10 -7.79 -10.12 -20.62
CA TYR A 10 -8.27 -8.87 -20.03
C TYR A 10 -7.82 -7.64 -20.83
N ALA A 11 -6.75 -7.75 -21.62
CA ALA A 11 -6.33 -6.69 -22.55
C ALA A 11 -7.40 -6.42 -23.62
N ASP A 12 -8.02 -7.46 -24.15
CA ASP A 12 -9.09 -7.36 -25.16
C ASP A 12 -10.41 -6.87 -24.53
N LEU A 13 -10.56 -7.04 -23.21
CA LEU A 13 -11.76 -6.66 -22.46
C LEU A 13 -11.74 -5.21 -21.95
N THR A 14 -10.67 -4.44 -22.22
CA THR A 14 -10.52 -3.06 -21.70
C THR A 14 -11.60 -2.09 -22.17
N GLU A 15 -12.32 -2.40 -23.25
CA GLU A 15 -13.48 -1.63 -23.72
C GLU A 15 -14.85 -2.27 -23.42
N ALA A 16 -14.87 -3.51 -22.94
CA ALA A 16 -16.06 -4.32 -22.69
C ALA A 16 -16.09 -4.88 -21.25
N MET A 17 -15.49 -4.12 -20.33
CA MET A 17 -15.38 -4.48 -18.91
C MET A 17 -16.75 -4.42 -18.24
N THR A 18 -17.01 -5.39 -17.35
CA THR A 18 -18.23 -5.46 -16.53
C THR A 18 -17.83 -5.63 -15.07
N SER A 19 -18.74 -5.33 -14.14
CA SER A 19 -18.44 -5.48 -12.70
C SER A 19 -18.00 -6.90 -12.34
N ALA A 20 -18.66 -7.93 -12.90
CA ALA A 20 -18.29 -9.32 -12.66
C ALA A 20 -16.86 -9.66 -13.12
N LYS A 21 -16.44 -9.15 -14.27
CA LYS A 21 -15.06 -9.32 -14.78
C LYS A 21 -14.05 -8.61 -13.87
N ALA A 22 -14.34 -7.39 -13.46
CA ALA A 22 -13.47 -6.62 -12.57
C ALA A 22 -13.33 -7.27 -11.19
N GLU A 23 -14.46 -7.72 -10.61
CA GLU A 23 -14.48 -8.44 -9.34
C GLU A 23 -13.71 -9.75 -9.42
N ALA A 24 -13.85 -10.52 -10.49
CA ALA A 24 -13.11 -11.76 -10.65
C ALA A 24 -11.59 -11.54 -10.70
N LEU A 25 -11.12 -10.49 -11.39
CA LEU A 25 -9.70 -10.14 -11.41
C LEU A 25 -9.21 -9.67 -10.04
N SER A 26 -10.00 -8.83 -9.35
CA SER A 26 -9.72 -8.37 -7.99
C SER A 26 -9.60 -9.55 -7.01
N CYS A 27 -10.58 -10.45 -7.00
CA CYS A 27 -10.58 -11.66 -6.17
C CYS A 27 -9.37 -12.55 -6.47
N TRP A 28 -9.04 -12.76 -7.76
CA TRP A 28 -7.88 -13.55 -8.14
C TRP A 28 -6.59 -12.94 -7.59
N LEU A 29 -6.42 -11.62 -7.71
CA LEU A 29 -5.21 -10.94 -7.26
C LEU A 29 -5.04 -11.01 -5.73
N VAL A 30 -6.11 -10.78 -4.97
CA VAL A 30 -6.10 -10.91 -3.51
C VAL A 30 -5.80 -12.35 -3.09
N GLN A 31 -6.38 -13.34 -3.76
CA GLN A 31 -6.13 -14.75 -3.48
C GLN A 31 -4.66 -15.12 -3.76
N TYR A 32 -4.11 -14.67 -4.89
CA TYR A 32 -2.70 -14.87 -5.21
C TYR A 32 -1.79 -14.28 -4.12
N HIS A 33 -2.02 -13.03 -3.74
CA HIS A 33 -1.28 -12.35 -2.68
C HIS A 33 -1.39 -13.06 -1.33
N GLY A 34 -2.59 -13.52 -0.96
CA GLY A 34 -2.82 -14.25 0.28
C GLY A 34 -2.08 -15.59 0.36
N ILE A 35 -1.82 -16.23 -0.79
CA ILE A 35 -1.07 -17.49 -0.88
C ILE A 35 0.44 -17.24 -0.99
N ALA A 36 0.85 -16.32 -1.86
CA ALA A 36 2.26 -16.09 -2.19
C ALA A 36 2.98 -15.20 -1.17
N GLY A 37 2.25 -14.28 -0.52
CA GLY A 37 2.82 -13.28 0.38
C GLY A 37 3.69 -12.22 -0.33
N CYS A 38 3.64 -12.16 -1.65
CA CYS A 38 4.43 -11.26 -2.49
C CYS A 38 3.63 -10.78 -3.70
N LEU A 39 4.14 -9.74 -4.36
CA LEU A 39 3.61 -9.23 -5.62
C LEU A 39 3.65 -10.28 -6.71
N ARG A 40 2.70 -10.12 -7.64
CA ARG A 40 2.68 -10.85 -8.90
C ARG A 40 3.78 -10.36 -9.83
N GLY A 41 4.13 -9.07 -9.80
CA GLY A 41 5.19 -8.50 -10.63
C GLY A 41 4.68 -8.10 -12.00
N ASP A 42 4.65 -9.03 -12.95
CA ASP A 42 4.09 -8.84 -14.28
C ASP A 42 2.57 -9.02 -14.32
N VAL A 43 1.88 -7.92 -14.03
CA VAL A 43 0.42 -7.83 -14.06
C VAL A 43 -0.12 -7.23 -15.36
N ASN A 44 0.59 -7.43 -16.47
CA ASN A 44 0.09 -7.11 -17.80
C ASN A 44 -1.26 -7.80 -18.04
N LEU A 45 -2.27 -7.08 -18.56
CA LEU A 45 -3.61 -7.64 -18.76
C LEU A 45 -3.68 -8.80 -19.77
N ARG A 46 -2.61 -9.01 -20.56
CA ARG A 46 -2.47 -10.20 -21.41
C ARG A 46 -2.22 -11.48 -20.61
N ASN A 47 -1.72 -11.35 -19.38
CA ASN A 47 -1.43 -12.47 -18.48
C ASN A 47 -2.67 -12.88 -17.66
N PHE A 48 -3.85 -12.37 -18.01
CA PHE A 48 -5.11 -12.70 -17.36
C PHE A 48 -6.16 -13.06 -18.39
N LEU A 49 -6.88 -14.15 -18.14
CA LEU A 49 -7.94 -14.67 -19.00
C LEU A 49 -9.26 -14.64 -18.26
N TRP A 50 -10.32 -14.26 -18.97
CA TRP A 50 -11.70 -14.40 -18.51
C TRP A 50 -12.32 -15.63 -19.18
N THR A 51 -12.66 -16.64 -18.38
CA THR A 51 -13.21 -17.92 -18.89
C THR A 51 -14.73 -17.92 -19.08
N GLY A 52 -15.38 -16.77 -18.87
CA GLY A 52 -16.84 -16.66 -18.79
C GLY A 52 -17.39 -16.74 -17.37
N GLN A 53 -16.63 -17.31 -16.43
CA GLN A 53 -17.03 -17.45 -15.02
C GLN A 53 -15.96 -16.97 -14.04
N ALA A 54 -14.68 -17.07 -14.39
CA ALA A 54 -13.58 -16.74 -13.50
C ALA A 54 -12.44 -16.04 -14.23
N CYS A 55 -11.60 -15.37 -13.45
CA CYS A 55 -10.30 -14.89 -13.89
C CYS A 55 -9.24 -15.98 -13.66
N VAL A 56 -8.35 -16.15 -14.63
CA VAL A 56 -7.20 -17.04 -14.54
C VAL A 56 -5.95 -16.24 -14.88
N GLY A 57 -4.99 -16.18 -13.97
CA GLY A 57 -3.66 -15.66 -14.27
C GLY A 57 -2.79 -16.72 -14.93
N VAL A 58 -2.00 -16.30 -15.92
CA VAL A 58 -1.01 -17.10 -16.64
C VAL A 58 0.37 -16.48 -16.48
N ASP A 59 1.41 -17.22 -16.87
CA ASP A 59 2.82 -16.77 -16.91
C ASP A 59 3.43 -16.32 -15.57
N PHE A 60 4.13 -17.23 -14.87
CA PHE A 60 4.63 -17.05 -13.49
C PHE A 60 6.17 -16.93 -13.44
N GLU A 61 6.76 -16.24 -14.40
CA GLU A 61 8.23 -16.23 -14.56
C GLU A 61 8.96 -15.22 -13.66
N ASP A 62 8.26 -14.21 -13.14
CA ASP A 62 8.89 -13.19 -12.30
C ASP A 62 9.23 -13.70 -10.89
N PRO A 63 10.40 -13.30 -10.35
CA PRO A 63 10.75 -13.63 -8.98
C PRO A 63 9.79 -12.96 -8.00
N PRO A 64 9.55 -13.55 -6.82
CA PRO A 64 8.67 -12.98 -5.82
C PRO A 64 9.22 -11.65 -5.30
N ILE A 65 8.49 -10.56 -5.55
CA ILE A 65 8.84 -9.21 -5.09
C ILE A 65 7.99 -8.88 -3.86
N PRO A 66 8.57 -8.58 -2.69
CA PRO A 66 7.78 -8.14 -1.54
C PRO A 66 7.17 -6.77 -1.82
N GLY A 67 5.90 -6.58 -1.47
CA GLY A 67 5.24 -5.29 -1.58
C GLY A 67 3.73 -5.37 -1.34
N PRO A 68 3.08 -4.22 -1.09
CA PRO A 68 1.63 -4.13 -0.92
C PRO A 68 0.89 -4.43 -2.23
N VAL A 69 -0.24 -5.14 -2.15
CA VAL A 69 -1.07 -5.56 -3.30
C VAL A 69 -1.52 -4.38 -4.17
N GLU A 70 -1.65 -3.20 -3.57
CA GLU A 70 -1.96 -1.93 -4.20
C GLU A 70 -1.02 -1.59 -5.36
N ILE A 71 0.25 -2.05 -5.30
CA ILE A 71 1.21 -1.86 -6.40
C ILE A 71 0.74 -2.59 -7.66
N ASP A 72 0.35 -3.85 -7.53
CA ASP A 72 -0.17 -4.64 -8.65
C ASP A 72 -1.51 -4.07 -9.15
N MET A 73 -2.38 -3.64 -8.24
CA MET A 73 -3.66 -3.01 -8.59
C MET A 73 -3.47 -1.71 -9.39
N GLY A 74 -2.55 -0.84 -8.99
CA GLY A 74 -2.23 0.39 -9.70
C GLY A 74 -1.65 0.12 -11.10
N LYS A 75 -0.73 -0.84 -11.20
CA LYS A 75 -0.17 -1.29 -12.49
C LYS A 75 -1.22 -1.84 -13.44
N ILE A 76 -2.16 -2.64 -12.93
CA ILE A 76 -3.28 -3.18 -13.71
C ILE A 76 -4.11 -2.05 -14.34
N ILE A 77 -4.45 -1.02 -13.54
CA ILE A 77 -5.18 0.14 -14.06
C ILE A 77 -4.36 0.86 -15.12
N ALA A 78 -3.06 1.05 -14.90
CA ALA A 78 -2.16 1.71 -15.84
C ALA A 78 -2.12 0.97 -17.18
N PHE A 79 -1.98 -0.36 -17.17
CA PHE A 79 -2.05 -1.15 -18.40
C PHE A 79 -3.41 -1.02 -19.08
N GLY A 80 -4.51 -1.18 -18.34
CA GLY A 80 -5.87 -1.12 -18.88
C GLY A 80 -6.19 0.15 -19.65
N VAL A 81 -5.63 1.29 -19.24
CA VAL A 81 -5.90 2.60 -19.87
C VAL A 81 -4.86 3.01 -20.92
N THR A 82 -3.73 2.31 -21.02
CA THR A 82 -2.62 2.66 -21.92
C THR A 82 -2.46 1.74 -23.13
N TYR A 83 -3.25 0.67 -23.26
CA TYR A 83 -3.41 0.02 -24.56
C TYR A 83 -3.99 1.02 -25.57
N GLU A 84 -3.68 0.89 -26.86
CA GLU A 84 -4.24 1.78 -27.88
C GLU A 84 -5.71 1.43 -28.18
N PRO A 85 -6.58 2.42 -28.43
CA PRO A 85 -6.38 3.87 -28.17
C PRO A 85 -6.34 4.17 -26.67
N SER A 86 -5.39 5.00 -26.21
CA SER A 86 -5.18 5.27 -24.77
C SER A 86 -6.19 6.27 -24.20
N LEU A 87 -6.50 6.14 -22.90
CA LEU A 87 -7.32 7.08 -22.12
C LEU A 87 -8.69 7.42 -22.75
N THR A 88 -9.37 6.44 -23.35
CA THR A 88 -10.74 6.63 -23.89
C THR A 88 -11.81 6.59 -22.80
N GLU A 89 -13.01 7.07 -23.09
CA GLU A 89 -14.15 7.01 -22.15
C GLU A 89 -14.51 5.58 -21.72
N LYS A 90 -14.46 4.62 -22.65
CA LYS A 90 -14.68 3.20 -22.32
C LYS A 90 -13.60 2.65 -21.38
N LYS A 91 -12.35 3.10 -21.55
CA LYS A 91 -11.25 2.73 -20.65
C LYS A 91 -11.36 3.41 -19.29
N ALA A 92 -11.90 4.64 -19.24
CA ALA A 92 -12.27 5.26 -17.97
C ALA A 92 -13.34 4.45 -17.25
N TRP A 93 -14.35 3.95 -17.97
CA TRP A 93 -15.36 3.05 -17.41
C TRP A 93 -14.74 1.75 -16.88
N CYS A 94 -13.85 1.12 -17.67
CA CYS A 94 -13.10 -0.07 -17.25
C CYS A 94 -12.28 0.18 -15.99
N ALA A 95 -11.46 1.23 -15.98
CA ALA A 95 -10.62 1.61 -14.86
C ALA A 95 -11.45 1.92 -13.60
N ARG A 96 -12.61 2.57 -13.75
CA ARG A 96 -13.54 2.81 -12.64
C ARG A 96 -14.06 1.51 -12.03
N LEU A 97 -14.49 0.55 -12.87
CA LEU A 97 -14.97 -0.75 -12.37
C LEU A 97 -13.87 -1.53 -11.66
N LEU A 98 -12.64 -1.50 -12.18
CA LEU A 98 -11.47 -2.12 -11.54
C LEU A 98 -11.16 -1.46 -10.21
N LEU A 99 -11.07 -0.12 -10.18
CA LEU A 99 -10.78 0.64 -8.98
C LEU A 99 -11.84 0.41 -7.90
N GLU A 100 -13.13 0.42 -8.25
CA GLU A 100 -14.20 0.08 -7.31
C GLU A 100 -14.06 -1.35 -6.78
N ALA A 101 -13.74 -2.32 -7.63
CA ALA A 101 -13.54 -3.70 -7.23
C ALA A 101 -12.32 -3.88 -6.30
N PHE A 102 -11.26 -3.10 -6.49
CA PHE A 102 -10.08 -3.08 -5.62
C PHE A 102 -10.36 -2.42 -4.28
N LEU A 103 -11.04 -1.26 -4.27
CA LEU A 103 -11.38 -0.59 -3.01
C LEU A 103 -12.32 -1.42 -2.13
N ARG A 104 -13.19 -2.25 -2.72
CA ARG A 104 -14.03 -3.20 -1.97
C ARG A 104 -13.23 -4.25 -1.20
N THR A 105 -11.97 -4.52 -1.57
CA THR A 105 -11.10 -5.42 -0.83
C THR A 105 -10.45 -4.76 0.39
N GLY A 106 -10.67 -3.45 0.60
CA GLY A 106 -10.03 -2.67 1.65
C GLY A 106 -8.67 -2.09 1.25
N ALA A 107 -8.31 -2.14 -0.04
CA ALA A 107 -7.06 -1.60 -0.56
C ALA A 107 -7.01 -0.06 -0.45
N ASP A 108 -5.82 0.50 -0.23
CA ASP A 108 -5.62 1.94 -0.07
C ASP A 108 -5.65 2.68 -1.42
N TYR A 109 -6.50 3.71 -1.53
CA TYR A 109 -6.67 4.48 -2.77
C TYR A 109 -5.40 5.24 -3.19
N GLU A 110 -4.70 5.85 -2.24
CA GLU A 110 -3.52 6.68 -2.51
C GLU A 110 -2.36 5.79 -2.97
N LEU A 111 -2.16 4.63 -2.34
CA LEU A 111 -1.16 3.66 -2.78
C LEU A 111 -1.43 3.12 -4.19
N ILE A 112 -2.69 2.83 -4.52
CA ILE A 112 -3.07 2.41 -5.88
C ILE A 112 -2.79 3.54 -6.88
N ARG A 113 -3.14 4.80 -6.53
CA ARG A 113 -2.89 5.96 -7.38
C ARG A 113 -1.39 6.15 -7.64
N ASP A 114 -0.58 6.09 -6.59
CA ASP A 114 0.85 6.32 -6.70
C ASP A 114 1.50 5.22 -7.56
N ALA A 115 1.13 3.95 -7.35
CA ALA A 115 1.57 2.84 -8.20
C ALA A 115 1.11 2.96 -9.66
N TYR A 116 -0.12 3.43 -9.90
CA TYR A 116 -0.61 3.73 -11.24
C TYR A 116 0.28 4.78 -11.93
N LEU A 117 0.58 5.89 -11.26
CA LEU A 117 1.41 6.96 -11.84
C LEU A 117 2.85 6.50 -12.09
N GLU A 118 3.43 5.73 -11.17
CA GLU A 118 4.76 5.13 -11.34
C GLU A 118 4.81 4.20 -12.56
N GLU A 119 3.77 3.39 -12.77
CA GLU A 119 3.69 2.50 -13.92
C GLU A 119 3.48 3.28 -15.23
N ILE A 120 2.67 4.34 -15.26
CA ILE A 120 2.56 5.24 -16.42
C ILE A 120 3.93 5.82 -16.79
N LEU A 121 4.69 6.28 -15.81
CA LEU A 121 6.07 6.76 -16.02
C LEU A 121 6.97 5.65 -16.56
N ALA A 122 6.87 4.43 -16.02
CA ALA A 122 7.64 3.28 -16.50
C ALA A 122 7.27 2.87 -17.92
N ILE A 123 6.00 2.94 -18.30
CA ILE A 123 5.52 2.69 -19.67
C ILE A 123 6.06 3.77 -20.62
N ASN A 124 5.99 5.05 -20.24
CA ASN A 124 6.53 6.15 -21.02
C ASN A 124 8.03 6.03 -21.26
N ARG A 125 8.80 5.57 -20.26
CA ARG A 125 10.24 5.29 -20.44
C ARG A 125 10.51 4.17 -21.47
N ARG A 126 9.60 3.20 -21.57
CA ARG A 126 9.73 2.04 -22.48
C ARG A 126 9.23 2.32 -23.91
N ARG A 127 8.26 3.23 -24.09
CA ARG A 127 7.66 3.55 -25.40
C ARG A 127 8.20 4.87 -25.96
N ALA A 128 9.01 4.79 -27.02
CA ALA A 128 9.63 5.97 -27.65
C ALA A 128 8.70 6.82 -28.53
N ALA A 129 7.55 6.28 -28.99
CA ALA A 129 6.74 6.91 -30.03
C ALA A 129 5.48 7.64 -29.52
N VAL A 130 4.90 7.20 -28.40
CA VAL A 130 3.67 7.77 -27.83
C VAL A 130 3.80 7.79 -26.31
N SER A 131 4.05 8.97 -25.75
CA SER A 131 4.06 9.19 -24.30
C SER A 131 2.67 9.64 -23.84
N VAL A 132 2.23 9.08 -22.73
CA VAL A 132 1.04 9.57 -22.02
C VAL A 132 1.47 10.73 -21.13
N ASP A 133 0.83 11.88 -21.30
CA ASP A 133 1.04 13.03 -20.41
C ASP A 133 0.68 12.67 -18.96
N VAL A 134 1.60 12.91 -18.02
CA VAL A 134 1.46 12.51 -16.61
C VAL A 134 0.40 13.35 -15.90
N GLU A 135 0.28 14.63 -16.23
CA GLU A 135 -0.75 15.51 -15.67
C GLU A 135 -2.12 15.06 -16.17
N LYS A 136 -2.23 14.73 -17.46
CA LYS A 136 -3.46 14.15 -18.02
C LYS A 136 -3.81 12.81 -17.35
N ALA A 137 -2.84 11.93 -17.12
CA ALA A 137 -3.06 10.66 -16.44
C ALA A 137 -3.50 10.83 -14.98
N THR A 138 -2.96 11.85 -14.29
CA THR A 138 -3.32 12.21 -12.91
C THR A 138 -4.78 12.68 -12.86
N LEU A 139 -5.16 13.62 -13.73
CA LEU A 139 -6.54 14.11 -13.82
C LEU A 139 -7.52 13.00 -14.21
N PHE A 140 -7.11 12.13 -15.13
CA PHE A 140 -7.89 10.97 -15.54
C PHE A 140 -8.17 10.04 -14.36
N PHE A 141 -7.15 9.70 -13.57
CA PHE A 141 -7.32 8.81 -12.42
C PHE A 141 -8.20 9.44 -11.34
N ALA A 142 -7.98 10.71 -11.02
CA ALA A 142 -8.81 11.46 -10.08
C ALA A 142 -10.30 11.50 -10.48
N ALA A 143 -10.58 11.50 -11.79
CA ALA A 143 -11.95 11.48 -12.32
C ALA A 143 -12.63 10.10 -12.24
N LEU A 144 -11.93 9.02 -11.89
CA LEU A 144 -12.53 7.67 -11.80
C LEU A 144 -13.49 7.53 -10.61
N ILE A 145 -13.28 8.31 -9.54
CA ILE A 145 -14.05 8.21 -8.31
C ILE A 145 -15.02 9.39 -8.18
N ARG A 146 -16.24 9.13 -7.69
CA ARG A 146 -17.18 10.19 -7.31
C ARG A 146 -16.66 10.92 -6.07
N LYS A 147 -16.80 12.24 -6.04
CA LYS A 147 -16.31 13.13 -4.96
C LYS A 147 -16.58 12.62 -3.52
N GLU A 148 -17.75 12.02 -3.31
CA GLU A 148 -18.19 11.43 -2.02
C GLU A 148 -17.34 10.23 -1.57
N VAL A 149 -16.89 9.40 -2.51
CA VAL A 149 -16.03 8.24 -2.25
C VAL A 149 -14.57 8.71 -2.09
N TYR A 150 -14.15 9.71 -2.87
CA TYR A 150 -12.81 10.32 -2.77
C TYR A 150 -12.57 10.89 -1.37
N GLU A 151 -13.50 11.66 -0.81
CA GLU A 151 -13.38 12.22 0.55
C GLU A 151 -13.34 11.15 1.66
N MET A 152 -13.88 9.96 1.40
CA MET A 152 -13.87 8.84 2.34
C MET A 152 -12.59 7.99 2.23
N THR A 153 -11.97 7.91 1.04
CA THR A 153 -10.73 7.16 0.78
C THR A 153 -9.45 7.98 0.91
N THR A 154 -9.52 9.32 0.80
CA THR A 154 -8.36 10.22 0.89
C THR A 154 -8.11 10.75 2.30
N LYS A 155 -8.70 10.13 3.33
CA LYS A 155 -8.18 10.35 4.68
C LYS A 155 -6.76 9.82 4.69
N LYS A 156 -5.82 10.75 4.48
CA LYS A 156 -4.39 10.59 4.71
C LYS A 156 -4.24 9.63 5.88
N HIS A 157 -3.68 8.43 5.62
CA HIS A 157 -3.26 7.54 6.70
C HIS A 157 -2.12 8.26 7.40
N GLU A 158 -2.45 9.21 8.29
CA GLU A 158 -1.49 9.72 9.25
C GLU A 158 -1.05 8.48 9.99
N PRO A 159 0.23 8.07 9.87
CA PRO A 159 0.69 6.86 10.50
C PRO A 159 0.31 7.01 11.97
N SER A 160 -0.49 6.06 12.43
CA SER A 160 -0.91 5.99 13.81
C SER A 160 0.32 6.13 14.69
N LEU A 161 0.13 6.66 15.90
CA LEU A 161 1.23 6.83 16.83
C LEU A 161 2.08 5.54 16.96
N LEU A 162 1.43 4.37 16.96
CA LEU A 162 2.09 3.08 17.05
C LEU A 162 2.92 2.74 15.80
N GLU A 163 2.46 3.08 14.59
CA GLU A 163 3.24 2.90 13.36
C GLU A 163 4.50 3.78 13.35
N GLN A 164 4.39 5.03 13.81
CA GLN A 164 5.56 5.92 13.93
C GLN A 164 6.56 5.38 14.96
N VAL A 165 6.07 4.88 16.09
CA VAL A 165 6.88 4.24 17.14
C VAL A 165 7.55 2.98 16.60
N ALA A 166 6.81 2.15 15.85
CA ALA A 166 7.35 0.94 15.25
C ALA A 166 8.45 1.24 14.22
N ALA A 167 8.27 2.27 13.39
CA ALA A 167 9.26 2.72 12.43
C ALA A 167 10.55 3.23 13.09
N ILE A 168 10.47 3.83 14.28
CA ILE A 168 11.63 4.25 15.07
C ILE A 168 12.32 3.02 15.68
N ALA A 169 11.55 2.16 16.35
CA ALA A 169 12.08 1.01 17.11
C ALA A 169 12.69 -0.07 16.21
N SER A 170 12.08 -0.36 15.05
CA SER A 170 12.53 -1.40 14.11
C SER A 170 13.94 -1.16 13.54
N LYS A 171 14.38 0.10 13.44
CA LYS A 171 15.75 0.47 13.03
C LYS A 171 16.82 -0.11 13.96
N TRP A 172 16.46 -0.41 15.20
CA TRP A 172 17.36 -0.83 16.27
C TRP A 172 17.05 -2.23 16.79
N LYS A 173 16.47 -3.08 15.94
CA LYS A 173 16.12 -4.48 16.29
C LYS A 173 17.31 -5.27 16.81
N ASN A 174 17.11 -6.02 17.90
CA ASN A 174 18.14 -6.80 18.61
C ASN A 174 19.32 -5.97 19.18
N ARG A 175 19.14 -4.65 19.36
CA ARG A 175 20.14 -3.75 19.99
C ARG A 175 19.63 -3.21 21.32
N PRO A 176 19.68 -4.01 22.40
CA PRO A 176 19.21 -3.57 23.73
C PRO A 176 20.02 -2.40 24.30
N ASP A 177 21.26 -2.23 23.86
CA ASP A 177 22.12 -1.08 24.18
C ASP A 177 21.55 0.26 23.67
N MET A 178 20.69 0.23 22.65
CA MET A 178 20.07 1.41 22.04
C MET A 178 18.70 1.75 22.63
N LEU A 179 18.26 1.06 23.69
CA LEU A 179 16.93 1.27 24.27
C LEU A 179 16.71 2.72 24.74
N ILE A 180 17.67 3.33 25.44
CA ILE A 180 17.51 4.69 25.98
C ILE A 180 17.37 5.74 24.87
N PRO A 181 18.25 5.78 23.84
CA PRO A 181 18.05 6.64 22.67
C PRO A 181 16.69 6.43 21.98
N VAL A 182 16.27 5.17 21.78
CA VAL A 182 14.98 4.86 21.15
C VAL A 182 13.81 5.39 21.97
N LEU A 183 13.82 5.23 23.29
CA LEU A 183 12.77 5.77 24.15
C LEU A 183 12.71 7.30 24.12
N HIS A 184 13.83 7.99 23.91
CA HIS A 184 13.83 9.44 23.71
C HIS A 184 13.13 9.85 22.40
N GLU A 185 13.45 9.18 21.29
CA GLU A 185 12.80 9.44 20.00
C GLU A 185 11.30 9.11 20.06
N VAL A 186 10.95 7.96 20.63
CA VAL A 186 9.58 7.51 20.82
C VAL A 186 8.78 8.49 21.70
N GLN A 187 9.36 8.95 22.81
CA GLN A 187 8.69 9.90 23.71
C GLN A 187 8.43 11.26 23.03
N ALA A 188 9.31 11.71 22.13
CA ALA A 188 9.11 12.95 21.38
C ALA A 188 7.89 12.86 20.46
N VAL A 189 7.66 11.70 19.83
CA VAL A 189 6.50 11.45 18.96
C VAL A 189 5.23 11.15 19.77
N ALA A 190 5.36 10.44 20.89
CA ALA A 190 4.26 10.05 21.76
C ALA A 190 3.75 11.16 22.72
N GLY A 191 4.30 12.38 22.61
CA GLY A 191 3.82 13.54 23.38
C GLY A 191 4.31 13.58 24.82
N ASN A 192 5.60 13.32 25.04
CA ASN A 192 6.27 13.35 26.34
C ASN A 192 5.79 12.28 27.34
N CYS A 193 5.27 11.16 26.84
CA CYS A 193 5.01 9.97 27.64
C CYS A 193 5.23 8.68 26.85
N ILE A 194 5.35 7.58 27.58
CA ILE A 194 5.51 6.23 27.06
C ILE A 194 4.41 5.38 27.73
N PRO A 195 3.16 5.45 27.22
CA PRO A 195 2.07 4.64 27.74
C PRO A 195 2.31 3.15 27.41
N LYS A 196 1.47 2.28 28.00
CA LYS A 196 1.62 0.82 27.89
C LYS A 196 1.68 0.35 26.44
N GLU A 197 0.81 0.89 25.58
CA GLU A 197 0.70 0.49 24.18
C GLU A 197 1.99 0.82 23.42
N VAL A 198 2.54 2.01 23.66
CA VAL A 198 3.82 2.45 23.07
C VAL A 198 4.98 1.58 23.58
N ALA A 199 5.03 1.28 24.87
CA ALA A 199 6.06 0.41 25.45
C ALA A 199 5.99 -1.01 24.88
N GLN A 200 4.79 -1.55 24.68
CA GLN A 200 4.58 -2.86 24.04
C GLN A 200 5.10 -2.87 22.60
N THR A 201 4.75 -1.86 21.80
CA THR A 201 5.25 -1.74 20.42
C THR A 201 6.78 -1.69 20.37
N VAL A 202 7.42 -0.89 21.24
CA VAL A 202 8.90 -0.86 21.30
C VAL A 202 9.49 -2.21 21.70
N ALA A 203 8.87 -2.92 22.66
CA ALA A 203 9.32 -4.24 23.08
C ALA A 203 9.29 -5.26 21.94
N GLU A 204 8.18 -5.29 21.19
CA GLU A 204 7.97 -6.19 20.07
C GLU A 204 8.96 -5.91 18.93
N GLU A 205 9.10 -4.65 18.55
CA GLU A 205 9.94 -4.24 17.42
C GLU A 205 11.44 -4.40 17.71
N MET A 206 11.88 -4.06 18.92
CA MET A 206 13.28 -4.23 19.33
C MET A 206 13.63 -5.65 19.75
N ARG A 207 12.62 -6.51 19.99
CA ARG A 207 12.75 -7.85 20.63
C ARG A 207 13.39 -7.79 22.03
N ILE A 208 12.94 -6.83 22.83
CA ILE A 208 13.40 -6.63 24.21
C ILE A 208 12.25 -6.95 25.16
N PRO A 209 12.49 -7.63 26.29
CA PRO A 209 11.43 -7.88 27.27
C PRO A 209 10.80 -6.57 27.76
N LEU A 210 9.47 -6.50 27.75
CA LEU A 210 8.71 -5.32 28.19
C LEU A 210 9.11 -4.86 29.62
N ALA A 211 9.48 -5.79 30.49
CA ALA A 211 9.98 -5.51 31.83
C ALA A 211 11.25 -4.63 31.82
N GLN A 212 12.14 -4.79 30.84
CA GLN A 212 13.34 -3.96 30.71
C GLN A 212 13.00 -2.51 30.31
N ILE A 213 11.98 -2.34 29.46
CA ILE A 213 11.47 -1.02 29.07
C ILE A 213 10.88 -0.30 30.28
N TYR A 214 10.04 -0.98 31.07
CA TYR A 214 9.51 -0.42 32.31
C TYR A 214 10.63 -0.08 33.30
N SER A 215 11.61 -0.98 33.47
CA SER A 215 12.78 -0.71 34.32
C SER A 215 13.48 0.58 33.90
N ALA A 216 13.77 0.77 32.62
CA ALA A 216 14.39 1.99 32.10
C ALA A 216 13.51 3.24 32.31
N ALA A 217 12.22 3.14 31.96
CA ALA A 217 11.28 4.25 32.09
C ALA A 217 11.05 4.69 33.54
N THR A 218 11.12 3.77 34.51
CA THR A 218 11.04 4.08 35.94
C THR A 218 12.36 4.57 36.54
N PHE A 219 13.51 4.15 35.98
CA PHE A 219 14.82 4.49 36.50
C PHE A 219 15.29 5.89 36.08
N TYR A 220 15.05 6.28 34.82
CA TYR A 220 15.44 7.59 34.30
C TYR A 220 14.31 8.61 34.42
N SER A 221 14.54 9.69 35.18
CA SER A 221 13.57 10.77 35.41
C SER A 221 13.11 11.51 34.15
N PHE A 222 13.89 11.42 33.06
CA PHE A 222 13.56 12.00 31.76
C PHE A 222 12.32 11.34 31.13
N PHE A 223 12.05 10.08 31.46
CA PHE A 223 10.90 9.36 30.93
C PHE A 223 9.66 9.51 31.82
N SER A 224 8.50 9.31 31.21
CA SER A 224 7.22 9.38 31.89
C SER A 224 6.30 8.27 31.38
N LEU A 225 5.71 7.49 32.28
CA LEU A 225 4.61 6.58 31.90
C LEU A 225 3.26 7.32 31.86
N GLU A 226 3.18 8.46 32.54
CA GLU A 226 2.00 9.32 32.58
C GLU A 226 2.12 10.47 31.58
N ARG A 227 0.98 10.93 31.07
CA ARG A 227 0.91 12.04 30.11
C ARG A 227 1.49 13.32 30.71
N ARG A 228 2.47 13.92 30.04
CA ARG A 228 3.01 15.24 30.37
C ARG A 228 2.50 16.31 29.39
N GLY A 229 2.72 17.57 29.75
CA GLY A 229 2.46 18.70 28.85
C GLY A 229 3.40 18.67 27.64
N LYS A 230 3.01 19.35 26.56
CA LYS A 230 3.82 19.49 25.34
C LYS A 230 5.16 20.19 25.61
N ILE A 231 5.18 21.13 26.56
CA ILE A 231 6.35 21.89 26.96
C ILE A 231 6.79 21.42 28.34
N LEU A 232 8.01 20.91 28.45
CA LEU A 232 8.64 20.53 29.72
C LEU A 232 9.60 21.63 30.16
N ILE A 233 9.36 22.22 31.33
CA ILE A 233 10.24 23.22 31.93
C ILE A 233 11.02 22.54 33.06
N TRP A 234 12.34 22.43 32.89
CA TRP A 234 13.24 21.87 33.89
C TRP A 234 13.90 23.00 34.67
N LEU A 235 13.65 23.05 35.98
CA LEU A 235 14.31 23.99 36.89
C LEU A 235 15.44 23.25 37.60
N CYS A 236 16.68 23.70 37.40
CA CYS A 236 17.79 23.27 38.24
C CYS A 236 17.57 23.78 39.66
N LYS A 237 17.57 22.88 40.65
CA LYS A 237 17.39 23.21 42.07
C LYS A 237 18.69 23.13 42.87
N THR A 238 19.82 23.15 42.16
CA THR A 238 21.16 22.99 42.70
C THR A 238 22.06 24.08 42.16
#